data_AF-R7HW36-F1
#
_entry.id   AF-R7HW36-F1
#
_cell.length_a   1.000
_cell.length_b   1.000
_cell.length_c   1.000
_cell.angle_alpha   90.00
_cell.angle_beta   90.00
_cell.angle_gamma   90.00
#
_symmetry.space_group_name_H-M   'P 1'
#
loop_
_entity.id
_entity.type
_entity.pdbx_description
1 polymer ?
#
loop_
_entity_poly.entity_id
_entity_poly.type
_entity_poly.pdbx_seq_one_letter_code
_entity_poly.pdbx_strand_id
1 'polypeptide(L)'
;MVDKRIVKDVTNIIEGLGINENPETISILEDVGTNSKIDAIREMTARALVKKNMHDSLKVVITNKGKGINDMSTVVAMSTINELLSLNDKSEAMKILEDTVNEHSDEEVRDNARSVKALMALS
;
A
#
# COMPACT_ATOMS: atom_id res chain seq x y z
N MET A 1 9.97 13.90 -20.77
CA MET A 1 10.69 12.73 -20.21
C MET A 1 11.13 13.07 -18.80
N VAL A 2 10.85 12.22 -17.82
CA VAL A 2 11.32 12.41 -16.43
C VAL A 2 12.81 12.02 -16.36
N ASP A 3 13.66 12.82 -15.70
CA ASP A 3 15.08 12.53 -15.53
C ASP A 3 15.26 11.24 -14.70
N LYS A 4 16.00 10.27 -15.25
CA LYS A 4 16.26 8.96 -14.60
C LYS A 4 16.92 9.11 -13.22
N ARG A 5 17.72 10.16 -13.01
CA ARG A 5 18.34 10.47 -11.71
C ARG A 5 17.29 10.88 -10.69
N ILE A 6 16.36 11.75 -11.08
CA ILE A 6 15.25 12.17 -10.20
C ILE A 6 14.41 10.96 -9.77
N VAL A 7 14.09 10.05 -10.70
CA VAL A 7 13.36 8.82 -10.35
C VAL A 7 14.14 7.99 -9.34
N LYS A 8 15.45 7.79 -9.55
CA LYS A 8 16.31 7.05 -8.61
C LYS A 8 16.38 7.73 -7.24
N ASP A 9 16.49 9.05 -7.20
CA ASP A 9 16.59 9.78 -5.93
C ASP A 9 15.27 9.67 -5.15
N VAL A 10 14.13 9.81 -5.82
CA VAL A 10 12.80 9.59 -5.23
C VAL A 10 12.65 8.16 -4.74
N THR A 11 13.09 7.17 -5.51
CA THR A 11 13.13 5.76 -5.09
C THR A 11 13.88 5.58 -3.78
N ASN A 12 15.11 6.09 -3.69
CA ASN A 12 15.94 5.94 -2.50
C ASN A 12 15.29 6.60 -1.27
N ILE A 13 14.63 7.73 -1.46
CA ILE A 13 13.91 8.42 -0.37
C ILE A 13 12.74 7.57 0.11
N ILE A 14 11.92 7.03 -0.79
CA ILE A 14 10.77 6.18 -0.43
C ILE A 14 11.24 4.92 0.30
N GLU A 15 12.29 4.26 -0.19
CA GLU A 15 12.86 3.08 0.45
C GLU A 15 13.42 3.40 1.84
N GLY A 16 14.16 4.52 1.97
CA GLY A 16 14.69 4.99 3.25
C GLY A 16 13.58 5.31 4.27
N LEU A 17 12.49 5.93 3.84
CA LEU A 17 11.32 6.20 4.69
C LEU A 17 10.58 4.92 5.07
N GLY A 18 10.51 3.93 4.16
CA GLY A 18 9.86 2.65 4.38
C GLY A 18 10.51 1.79 5.47
N ILE A 19 11.85 1.83 5.57
CA ILE A 19 12.60 1.08 6.60
C ILE A 19 12.78 1.85 7.92
N ASN A 20 12.55 3.17 7.91
CA ASN A 20 12.71 3.99 9.11
C ASN A 20 11.59 3.70 10.11
N GLU A 21 11.92 3.40 11.37
CA GLU A 21 10.95 3.03 12.40
C GLU A 21 10.05 4.19 12.89
N ASN A 22 10.39 5.45 12.60
CA ASN A 22 9.57 6.59 13.00
C ASN A 22 8.18 6.51 12.35
N PRO A 23 7.07 6.49 13.12
CA PRO A 23 5.72 6.45 12.57
C PRO A 23 5.38 7.67 11.71
N GLU A 24 6.01 8.83 11.89
CA GLU A 24 5.82 10.00 11.03
C GLU A 24 6.23 9.75 9.58
N THR A 25 7.06 8.74 9.28
CA THR A 25 7.37 8.43 7.88
C THR A 25 6.16 7.91 7.12
N ILE A 26 5.15 7.35 7.82
CA ILE A 26 3.91 6.88 7.23
C ILE A 26 3.11 8.05 6.65
N SER A 27 2.95 9.15 7.40
CA SER A 27 2.22 10.31 6.92
C SER A 27 2.92 10.98 5.74
N ILE A 28 4.25 11.04 5.75
CA ILE A 28 5.03 11.55 4.61
C ILE A 28 4.79 10.66 3.38
N LEU A 29 4.96 9.34 3.52
CA LEU A 29 4.73 8.38 2.43
C LEU A 29 3.29 8.47 1.90
N GLU A 30 2.31 8.66 2.78
CA GLU A 30 0.93 8.86 2.38
C GLU A 30 0.74 10.15 1.56
N ASP A 31 1.17 11.29 2.13
CA ASP A 31 0.94 12.64 1.61
C ASP A 31 1.63 12.89 0.27
N VAL A 32 2.90 12.50 0.14
CA VAL A 32 3.68 12.79 -1.09
C VAL A 32 3.81 11.58 -2.00
N GLY A 33 3.70 10.38 -1.46
CA GLY A 33 3.90 9.13 -2.20
C GLY A 33 2.58 8.59 -2.75
N THR A 34 1.67 8.14 -1.89
CA THR A 34 0.42 7.49 -2.33
C THR A 34 -0.58 8.46 -2.95
N ASN A 35 -0.50 9.76 -2.64
CA ASN A 35 -1.31 10.78 -3.32
C ASN A 35 -0.64 11.33 -4.60
N SER A 36 0.49 10.77 -5.03
CA SER A 36 1.22 11.27 -6.20
C SER A 36 0.43 11.11 -7.50
N LYS A 37 0.55 12.09 -8.39
CA LYS A 37 0.01 12.02 -9.76
C LYS A 37 0.76 11.04 -10.66
N ILE A 38 1.90 10.50 -10.19
CA ILE A 38 2.75 9.59 -10.95
C ILE A 38 2.55 8.18 -10.42
N ASP A 39 1.99 7.29 -11.25
CA ASP A 39 1.70 5.90 -10.90
C ASP A 39 2.94 5.17 -10.35
N ALA A 40 4.11 5.35 -10.96
CA ALA A 40 5.35 4.74 -10.49
C ALA A 40 5.72 5.17 -9.05
N ILE A 41 5.45 6.42 -8.67
CA ILE A 41 5.70 6.89 -7.29
C ILE A 41 4.70 6.23 -6.35
N ARG A 42 3.41 6.18 -6.71
CA ARG A 42 2.39 5.50 -5.90
C ARG A 42 2.70 4.02 -5.73
N GLU A 43 3.12 3.33 -6.79
CA GLU A 43 3.49 1.91 -6.77
C GLU A 43 4.63 1.64 -5.79
N MET A 44 5.71 2.41 -5.87
CA MET A 44 6.88 2.25 -5.01
C MET A 44 6.57 2.58 -3.55
N THR A 45 5.75 3.60 -3.35
CA THR A 45 5.31 4.01 -2.00
C THR A 45 4.39 2.96 -1.38
N ALA A 46 3.42 2.43 -2.13
CA ALA A 46 2.52 1.40 -1.64
C ALA A 46 3.31 0.15 -1.21
N ARG A 47 4.29 -0.28 -2.00
CA ARG A 47 5.19 -1.39 -1.63
C ARG A 47 6.01 -1.09 -0.37
N ALA A 48 6.53 0.13 -0.24
CA ALA A 48 7.26 0.53 0.97
C ALA A 48 6.37 0.50 2.23
N LEU A 49 5.13 0.97 2.13
CA LEU A 49 4.15 0.94 3.23
C LEU A 49 3.75 -0.48 3.61
N VAL A 50 3.60 -1.39 2.63
CA VAL A 50 3.36 -2.82 2.90
C VAL A 50 4.56 -3.44 3.61
N LYS A 51 5.78 -3.28 3.09
CA LYS A 51 7.01 -3.84 3.68
C LYS A 51 7.27 -3.36 5.11
N LYS A 52 6.87 -2.11 5.42
CA LYS A 52 6.96 -1.55 6.77
C LYS A 52 6.11 -2.34 7.77
N ASN A 53 5.05 -3.00 7.31
CA ASN A 53 4.21 -3.94 8.07
C ASN A 53 3.75 -3.43 9.45
N MET A 54 3.47 -2.13 9.54
CA MET A 54 2.86 -1.49 10.72
C MET A 54 1.37 -1.34 10.49
N HIS A 55 0.57 -1.35 11.57
CA HIS A 55 -0.89 -1.21 11.46
C HIS A 55 -1.29 0.00 10.61
N ASP A 56 -0.78 1.19 10.94
CA ASP A 56 -1.13 2.41 10.23
C ASP A 56 -0.63 2.42 8.78
N SER A 57 0.52 1.80 8.49
CA SER A 57 1.04 1.74 7.12
C SER A 57 0.21 0.83 6.22
N LEU A 58 -0.22 -0.32 6.76
CA LEU A 58 -1.11 -1.25 6.08
C LEU A 58 -2.50 -0.65 5.86
N LYS A 59 -3.02 0.07 6.87
CA LYS A 59 -4.33 0.74 6.77
C LYS A 59 -4.37 1.71 5.58
N VAL A 60 -3.30 2.48 5.37
CA VAL A 60 -3.21 3.43 4.24
C VAL A 60 -3.44 2.75 2.88
N VAL A 61 -2.89 1.55 2.69
CA VAL A 61 -2.92 0.84 1.40
C VAL A 61 -4.05 -0.18 1.26
N ILE A 62 -4.76 -0.51 2.35
CA ILE A 62 -5.87 -1.46 2.36
C ILE A 62 -7.23 -0.73 2.37
N THR A 63 -7.39 0.31 3.18
CA THR A 63 -8.73 0.88 3.46
C THR A 63 -9.06 2.10 2.62
N ASN A 64 -8.05 2.83 2.14
CA ASN A 64 -8.28 4.10 1.47
C ASN A 64 -8.63 3.91 -0.01
N LYS A 65 -9.76 4.48 -0.44
CA LYS A 65 -10.13 4.56 -1.86
C LYS A 65 -9.08 5.36 -2.64
N GLY A 66 -8.71 4.87 -3.82
CA GLY A 66 -7.73 5.51 -4.70
C GLY A 66 -6.27 5.25 -4.32
N LYS A 67 -5.99 4.38 -3.33
CA LYS A 67 -4.64 4.01 -2.89
C LYS A 67 -4.48 2.50 -2.79
N GLY A 68 -3.24 2.02 -2.92
CA GLY A 68 -2.89 0.62 -2.66
C GLY A 68 -3.77 -0.35 -3.43
N ILE A 69 -4.44 -1.29 -2.74
CA ILE A 69 -5.32 -2.28 -3.39
C ILE A 69 -6.55 -1.66 -4.06
N ASN A 70 -6.89 -0.40 -3.70
CA ASN A 70 -7.99 0.37 -4.26
C ASN A 70 -7.52 1.50 -5.20
N ASP A 71 -6.28 1.44 -5.70
CA ASP A 71 -5.76 2.45 -6.63
C ASP A 71 -6.48 2.39 -7.98
N MET A 72 -6.66 3.56 -8.61
CA MET A 72 -7.27 3.65 -9.95
C MET A 72 -6.39 3.00 -11.03
N SER A 73 -5.07 2.93 -10.79
CA SER A 73 -4.11 2.26 -11.66
C SER A 73 -4.03 0.78 -11.30
N THR A 74 -4.42 -0.09 -12.24
CA THR A 74 -4.38 -1.54 -12.05
C THR A 74 -2.96 -2.04 -11.77
N VAL A 75 -1.94 -1.35 -12.30
CA VAL A 75 -0.52 -1.66 -12.03
C VAL A 75 -0.18 -1.44 -10.56
N VAL A 76 -0.60 -0.29 -10.00
CA VAL A 76 -0.36 0.03 -8.58
C VAL A 76 -1.13 -0.94 -7.68
N ALA A 77 -2.40 -1.21 -7.99
CA ALA A 77 -3.22 -2.13 -7.23
C ALA A 77 -2.62 -3.54 -7.20
N MET A 78 -2.28 -4.11 -8.36
CA MET A 78 -1.69 -5.45 -8.43
C MET A 78 -0.30 -5.53 -7.79
N SER A 79 0.52 -4.49 -7.93
CA SER A 79 1.83 -4.43 -7.24
C SER A 79 1.66 -4.45 -5.72
N THR A 80 0.68 -3.71 -5.20
CA THR A 80 0.33 -3.71 -3.76
C THR A 80 -0.15 -5.08 -3.29
N ILE A 81 -1.04 -5.72 -4.06
CA ILE A 81 -1.57 -7.06 -3.75
C ILE A 81 -0.43 -8.07 -3.70
N ASN A 82 0.44 -8.10 -4.70
CA ASN A 82 1.57 -9.04 -4.75
C ASN A 82 2.52 -8.84 -3.55
N GLU A 83 2.77 -7.59 -3.16
CA GLU A 83 3.60 -7.29 -2.00
C GLU A 83 2.94 -7.78 -0.70
N LEU A 84 1.63 -7.59 -0.53
CA LEU A 84 0.88 -8.12 0.63
C LEU A 84 0.93 -9.64 0.70
N LEU A 85 0.78 -10.33 -0.44
CA LEU A 85 0.88 -11.79 -0.53
C LEU A 85 2.29 -12.31 -0.19
N SER A 86 3.32 -11.49 -0.37
CA SER A 86 4.72 -11.83 -0.06
C SER A 86 5.15 -11.53 1.38
N LEU A 87 4.29 -10.95 2.21
CA LEU A 87 4.61 -10.68 3.61
C LEU A 87 4.95 -11.98 4.37
N ASN A 88 6.02 -11.93 5.17
CA ASN A 88 6.38 -13.04 6.06
C ASN A 88 5.35 -13.21 7.18
N ASP A 89 4.89 -12.09 7.76
CA ASP A 89 3.79 -12.07 8.73
C ASP A 89 2.61 -11.31 8.14
N LYS A 90 1.55 -12.05 7.86
CA LYS A 90 0.30 -11.59 7.25
C LYS A 90 -0.79 -11.27 8.28
N SER A 91 -0.54 -11.50 9.57
CA SER A 91 -1.59 -11.45 10.61
C SER A 91 -2.28 -10.09 10.70
N GLU A 92 -1.51 -9.01 10.74
CA GLU A 92 -2.05 -7.65 10.84
C GLU A 92 -2.79 -7.24 9.56
N ALA A 93 -2.25 -7.55 8.39
CA ALA A 93 -2.92 -7.29 7.11
C ALA A 93 -4.24 -8.06 7.00
N MET A 94 -4.28 -9.33 7.41
CA MET A 94 -5.50 -10.14 7.44
C MET A 94 -6.56 -9.56 8.38
N LYS A 95 -6.14 -9.04 9.54
CA LYS A 95 -7.05 -8.36 10.48
C LYS A 95 -7.64 -7.09 9.86
N ILE A 96 -6.81 -6.22 9.29
CA ILE A 96 -7.29 -4.98 8.64
C ILE A 96 -8.23 -5.31 7.48
N LEU A 97 -7.94 -6.35 6.68
CA LEU A 97 -8.82 -6.79 5.61
C LEU A 97 -10.16 -7.31 6.12
N GLU A 98 -10.18 -8.09 7.21
CA GLU A 98 -11.41 -8.53 7.89
C GLU A 98 -12.25 -7.34 8.35
N ASP A 99 -11.63 -6.41 9.09
CA ASP A 99 -12.30 -5.21 9.60
C ASP A 99 -12.85 -4.38 8.43
N THR A 100 -12.08 -4.23 7.35
CA THR A 100 -12.51 -3.50 6.14
C THR A 100 -13.71 -4.16 5.48
N VAL A 101 -13.74 -5.49 5.34
CA VAL A 101 -14.86 -6.23 4.75
C VAL A 101 -16.14 -6.06 5.56
N ASN A 102 -16.04 -5.96 6.89
CA ASN A 102 -17.19 -5.92 7.78
C ASN A 102 -17.69 -4.50 8.05
N GLU A 103 -16.80 -3.51 8.08
CA GLU A 103 -17.09 -2.17 8.63
C GLU A 103 -16.97 -1.03 7.62
N HIS A 104 -16.25 -1.19 6.50
CA HIS A 104 -16.00 -0.07 5.59
C HIS A 104 -17.29 0.36 4.87
N SER A 105 -17.53 1.68 4.75
CA SER A 105 -18.78 2.20 4.18
C SER A 105 -18.87 2.06 2.66
N ASP A 106 -17.74 2.16 1.95
CA ASP A 106 -17.66 2.01 0.49
C ASP A 106 -17.64 0.53 0.07
N GLU A 107 -18.57 0.13 -0.80
CA GLU A 107 -18.74 -1.25 -1.28
C GLU A 107 -17.58 -1.75 -2.15
N GLU A 108 -17.03 -0.89 -3.01
CA GLU A 108 -15.90 -1.24 -3.88
C GLU A 108 -14.66 -1.57 -3.05
N VAL A 109 -14.43 -0.79 -1.98
CA VAL A 109 -13.34 -1.05 -1.02
C VAL A 109 -13.57 -2.37 -0.28
N ARG A 110 -14.80 -2.67 0.15
CA ARG A 110 -15.13 -3.97 0.78
C ARG A 110 -14.88 -5.15 -0.16
N ASP A 111 -15.24 -5.02 -1.42
CA ASP A 111 -15.10 -6.08 -2.42
C ASP A 111 -13.64 -6.36 -2.78
N ASN A 112 -12.83 -5.31 -2.94
CA ASN A 112 -11.39 -5.42 -3.12
C ASN A 112 -10.74 -6.08 -1.89
N ALA A 113 -11.08 -5.63 -0.67
CA ALA A 113 -10.57 -6.21 0.55
C ALA A 113 -10.95 -7.70 0.68
N ARG A 114 -12.19 -8.08 0.33
CA ARG A 114 -12.64 -9.47 0.33
C ARG A 114 -11.83 -10.34 -0.64
N SER A 115 -11.57 -9.81 -1.83
CA SER A 115 -10.80 -10.50 -2.87
C SER A 115 -9.35 -10.72 -2.44
N VAL A 116 -8.69 -9.69 -1.89
CA VAL A 116 -7.31 -9.77 -1.40
C VAL A 116 -7.20 -10.69 -0.18
N LYS A 117 -8.15 -10.61 0.76
CA LYS A 117 -8.22 -11.51 1.91
C LYS A 117 -8.31 -12.98 1.48
N ALA A 118 -9.14 -13.28 0.49
CA ALA A 118 -9.27 -14.64 -0.05
C ALA A 118 -7.96 -15.12 -0.70
N LEU A 119 -7.28 -14.25 -1.47
CA LEU A 119 -5.97 -14.57 -2.04
C LEU A 119 -4.91 -14.81 -0.94
N MET A 120 -4.88 -13.96 0.09
CA MET A 120 -3.92 -14.08 1.19
C MET A 120 -4.09 -15.37 1.99
N ALA A 121 -5.32 -15.82 2.21
CA ALA A 121 -5.62 -17.08 2.90
C ALA A 121 -5.10 -18.33 2.14
N LEU A 122 -4.80 -18.20 0.85
CA LEU A 122 -4.29 -19.26 -0.02
C LEU A 122 -2.76 -19.18 -0.24
N SER A 123 -2.10 -18.14 0.27
CA SER A 123 -0.69 -17.80 0.00
C SER A 123 0.26 -18.02 1.15
#